data_AF-A0A1Q4DLW4-F1
#
_entry.id   AF-A0A1Q4DLW4-F1
#
_cell.length_a   1.000
_cell.length_b   1.000
_cell.length_c   1.000
_cell.angle_alpha   90.00
_cell.angle_beta   90.00
_cell.angle_gamma   90.00
#
_symmetry.space_group_name_H-M   'P 1'
#
loop_
_entity.id
_entity.type
_entity.pdbx_description
1 polymer ?
#
loop_
_entity_poly.entity_id
_entity_poly.type
_entity_poly.pdbx_seq_one_letter_code
_entity_poly.pdbx_strand_id
1 'polypeptide(L)' 'MTSNTTLGISPYRLAFWFGIGAALLLVLGANAHLVYVATQSQPDCVDHVRSGSAAAGQFAAARSACTSR' A
#
# COMPACT_ATOMS: atom_id res chain seq x y z
N MET A 1 3.97 47.90 -16.17
CA MET A 1 3.17 46.68 -15.94
C MET A 1 3.90 45.80 -14.93
N THR A 2 3.59 45.97 -13.64
CA THR A 2 4.16 45.18 -12.54
C THR A 2 3.10 45.09 -11.46
N SER A 3 2.13 44.19 -11.65
CA SER A 3 1.08 43.92 -10.66
C SER A 3 1.71 43.26 -9.45
N ASN A 4 1.97 44.04 -8.40
CA ASN A 4 2.65 43.57 -7.21
C ASN A 4 1.65 42.82 -6.31
N THR A 5 1.44 41.53 -6.59
CA THR A 5 0.43 40.69 -5.94
C THR A 5 0.88 40.30 -4.52
N THR A 6 0.81 41.22 -3.57
CA THR A 6 0.94 40.92 -2.14
C THR A 6 -0.27 40.12 -1.67
N LEU A 7 -0.22 38.80 -1.86
CA LEU A 7 -1.22 37.87 -1.33
C LEU A 7 -1.30 38.02 0.20
N GLY A 8 -2.38 38.63 0.69
CA GLY A 8 -2.69 38.84 2.11
C GLY A 8 -3.03 37.55 2.86
N ILE A 9 -2.16 36.55 2.76
CA ILE A 9 -2.29 35.26 3.44
C ILE A 9 -1.59 35.37 4.79
N SER A 10 -2.38 35.32 5.88
CA SER A 10 -1.84 35.25 7.23
C SER A 10 -0.86 34.06 7.36
N PRO A 11 0.32 34.25 7.98
CA PRO A 11 1.33 33.18 8.10
C PRO A 11 0.78 31.97 8.85
N TYR A 12 -0.14 32.16 9.79
CA TYR A 12 -0.83 31.08 10.49
C TYR A 12 -1.73 30.24 9.58
N ARG A 13 -2.41 30.86 8.61
CA ARG A 13 -3.22 30.13 7.61
C ARG A 13 -2.32 29.30 6.70
N LEU A 14 -1.18 29.87 6.29
CA LEU A 14 -0.21 29.18 5.45
C LEU A 14 0.42 27.99 6.21
N ALA A 15 0.86 28.19 7.45
CA ALA A 15 1.41 27.14 8.31
C ALA A 15 0.40 26.01 8.58
N PHE A 16 -0.88 26.34 8.81
CA PHE A 16 -1.95 25.36 9.00
C PHE A 16 -2.14 24.47 7.75
N TRP A 17 -2.23 25.08 6.56
CA TRP A 17 -2.33 24.33 5.30
C TRP A 17 -1.08 23.51 4.99
N PHE A 18 0.12 24.00 5.30
CA PHE A 18 1.35 23.20 5.20
C PHE A 18 1.34 22.01 6.17
N GLY A 19 0.85 22.18 7.40
CA GLY A 19 0.69 21.09 8.37
C GLY A 19 -0.26 20.00 7.87
N ILE A 20 -1.42 20.39 7.31
CA ILE A 20 -2.35 19.46 6.66
C ILE A 20 -1.68 18.75 5.47
N GLY A 21 -1.02 19.49 4.59
CA GLY A 21 -0.33 18.94 3.42
C GLY A 21 0.75 17.93 3.80
N ALA A 22 1.57 18.25 4.80
CA ALA A 22 2.61 17.36 5.31
C ALA A 22 2.03 16.09 5.94
N ALA A 23 0.96 16.21 6.74
CA ALA A 23 0.28 15.06 7.33
C ALA A 23 -0.33 14.14 6.26
N LEU A 24 -0.99 14.70 5.25
CA LEU A 24 -1.53 13.94 4.12
C LEU A 24 -0.43 13.24 3.31
N LEU A 25 0.65 13.94 2.98
CA LEU A 25 1.79 13.36 2.26
C LEU A 25 2.44 12.22 3.05
N LEU A 26 2.59 12.35 4.36
CA LEU A 26 3.13 11.30 5.23
C LEU A 26 2.23 10.06 5.25
N VAL A 27 0.92 10.23 5.38
CA VAL A 27 -0.05 9.12 5.33
C VAL A 27 -0.05 8.46 3.95
N LEU A 28 -0.08 9.23 2.86
CA LEU A 28 -0.02 8.69 1.50
C LEU A 28 1.28 7.91 1.27
N GLY A 29 2.43 8.47 1.65
CA GLY A 29 3.74 7.83 1.50
C GLY A 29 3.86 6.52 2.28
N ALA A 30 3.38 6.50 3.53
CA ALA A 30 3.37 5.29 4.35
C ALA A 30 2.50 4.17 3.73
N ASN A 31 1.29 4.51 3.25
CA ASN A 31 0.40 3.54 2.60
C ASN A 31 0.94 3.08 1.24
N ALA A 32 1.54 3.97 0.44
CA ALA A 32 2.21 3.60 -0.81
C ALA A 32 3.39 2.64 -0.58
N HIS A 33 4.16 2.85 0.50
CA HIS A 33 5.23 1.92 0.89
C HIS A 33 4.68 0.54 1.27
N LEU A 34 3.56 0.45 1.99
CA LEU A 34 2.91 -0.83 2.30
C LEU A 34 2.45 -1.56 1.04
N VAL A 35 1.86 -0.85 0.06
CA VAL A 35 1.48 -1.43 -1.24
C VAL A 35 2.70 -1.90 -2.04
N TYR A 36 3.78 -1.10 -2.06
CA TYR A 36 5.04 -1.50 -2.68
C TYR A 36 5.59 -2.78 -2.05
N VAL A 37 5.70 -2.85 -0.72
CA VAL A 37 6.15 -4.08 -0.02
C VAL A 37 5.24 -5.26 -0.33
N ALA A 38 3.92 -5.10 -0.32
CA ALA A 38 2.98 -6.18 -0.60
C ALA A 38 3.08 -6.72 -2.05
N THR A 39 3.41 -5.88 -3.02
CA THR A 39 3.56 -6.27 -4.44
C THR A 39 4.97 -6.74 -4.79
N GLN A 40 6.00 -6.19 -4.13
CA GLN A 40 7.40 -6.53 -4.37
C GLN A 40 7.86 -7.75 -3.58
N SER A 41 7.13 -8.12 -2.52
CA SER A 41 7.22 -9.42 -1.87
C SER A 41 6.93 -10.50 -2.91
N GLN A 42 7.98 -11.12 -3.41
CA GLN A 42 7.93 -12.42 -4.07
C GLN A 42 8.12 -13.46 -2.97
N PRO A 43 7.07 -13.97 -2.31
CA PRO A 43 7.20 -15.25 -1.64
C PRO A 43 7.49 -16.25 -2.75
N ASP A 44 8.64 -16.92 -2.70
CA ASP A 44 8.90 -18.05 -3.58
C ASP A 44 7.69 -18.99 -3.51
N CYS A 45 7.16 -19.38 -4.68
CA CYS A 45 6.09 -20.37 -4.79
C CYS A 45 6.68 -21.76 -4.50
N VAL A 46 7.16 -21.95 -3.28
CA VAL A 46 7.72 -23.21 -2.79
C VAL A 46 6.62 -24.25 -2.71
N ASP A 47 6.94 -25.46 -3.15
CA ASP A 47 6.07 -26.63 -3.01
C ASP A 47 5.91 -26.97 -1.52
N HIS A 48 4.95 -26.30 -0.87
CA HIS A 48 4.43 -26.68 0.44
C HIS A 48 3.58 -27.95 0.30
N VAL A 49 4.24 -29.07 0.01
CA VAL A 49 3.63 -30.41 -0.10
C VAL A 49 3.13 -30.83 1.27
N ARG A 50 1.92 -30.40 1.64
CA ARG A 50 1.16 -31.05 2.69
C ARG A 50 0.68 -32.39 2.16
N SER A 51 1.35 -33.47 2.58
CA SER A 51 0.84 -34.82 2.39
C SER A 51 -0.53 -34.95 3.07
N GLY A 52 -1.58 -35.11 2.25
CA GLY A 52 -2.97 -35.24 2.68
C GLY A 52 -3.83 -34.00 2.42
N SER A 53 -4.41 -33.91 1.23
CA SER A 53 -5.63 -33.13 0.92
C SER A 53 -6.85 -34.03 0.62
N ALA A 54 -6.70 -35.33 0.83
CA ALA A 54 -7.78 -36.30 1.02
C ALA A 54 -7.23 -37.51 1.78
N ALA A 55 -8.01 -38.09 2.70
CA ALA A 55 -7.88 -39.51 3.02
C ALA A 55 -8.48 -40.33 1.87
N ALA A 56 -8.34 -41.65 1.90
CA ALA A 56 -9.06 -42.53 0.98
C ALA A 56 -10.58 -42.43 1.25
N GLY A 57 -11.25 -41.50 0.57
CA GLY A 57 -12.63 -41.07 0.85
C GLY A 57 -12.72 -39.74 1.61
N GLN A 58 -12.36 -38.63 0.94
CA GLN A 58 -12.51 -37.22 1.38
C GLN A 58 -11.51 -36.78 2.49
N PHE A 59 -11.14 -35.52 2.79
CA PHE A 59 -11.43 -34.12 2.40
C PHE A 59 -10.09 -33.33 2.47
N ALA A 60 -9.83 -32.13 1.93
CA ALA A 60 -10.46 -31.25 0.93
C ALA A 60 -9.38 -30.29 0.30
N ALA A 61 -9.78 -29.34 -0.56
CA ALA A 61 -8.91 -28.55 -1.44
C ALA A 61 -7.67 -27.87 -0.82
N ALA A 62 -6.50 -28.09 -1.44
CA ALA A 62 -5.28 -27.29 -1.23
C ALA A 62 -5.46 -25.88 -1.83
N ARG A 63 -4.87 -24.85 -1.20
CA ARG A 63 -5.25 -23.45 -1.42
C ARG A 63 -4.06 -22.54 -1.75
N SER A 64 -4.33 -21.60 -2.67
CA SER A 64 -3.52 -20.50 -3.21
C SER A 64 -2.13 -20.23 -2.58
N ALA A 65 -1.07 -20.01 -3.38
CA ALA A 65 -1.01 -19.80 -4.84
C ALA A 65 0.47 -19.79 -5.29
N CYS A 66 0.84 -19.92 -6.58
CA CYS A 66 0.08 -19.53 -7.78
C CYS A 66 -0.04 -20.60 -8.86
N THR A 67 -1.21 -20.59 -9.51
CA THR A 67 -1.42 -21.10 -10.87
C THR A 67 -1.52 -19.89 -11.79
N SER A 68 -0.89 -19.96 -12.96
CA SER A 68 -0.93 -18.92 -13.98
C SER A 68 -2.25 -18.89 -14.74
N ARG A 69 -2.62 -17.72 -15.26
CA ARG A 69 -3.24 -17.65 -16.60
C ARG A 69 -2.13 -17.43 -17.61
#